data_AF-A0A2G4GJV8-F1
#
_entry.id   AF-A0A2G4GJV8-F1
#
_cell.length_a   1.000
_cell.length_b   1.000
_cell.length_c   1.000
_cell.angle_alpha   90.00
_cell.angle_beta   90.00
_cell.angle_gamma   90.00
#
_symmetry.space_group_name_H-M   'P 1'
#
loop_
_entity.id
_entity.type
_entity.pdbx_description
1 polymer ?
#
loop_
_entity_poly.entity_id
_entity_poly.type
_entity_poly.pdbx_seq_one_letter_code
_entity_poly.pdbx_strand_id
1 'polypeptide(L)'
;MGSIIDYNGKKEKLRKDEIPFSIINGDIIKATKIEEIYDEKNNIAYEQYFVKANNTQFFDVSLYPIDQHDLIIPIEHKWLDRNKLVFIPDTIDSKVSSRVNINGYEKESKVKLIEKPHAYKSARGNPKLDPGYKVDYSQLRMSLRIYKGGLSVIIKLFVIMYIAVIVCFIAPFSSDPSRYTVGALFTTAGANYILAQKLPATNSYTLAEIINTFCIVIIIIMKSLLAVLPSIIFKDGQIDNFEKRINNTIILTMFFFFALINIVLTYTALNTV
;
A
#
# COMPACT_ATOMS: atom_id res chain seq x y z
N MET A 1 2.18 49.90 -14.07
CA MET A 1 3.59 49.47 -13.98
C MET A 1 3.60 48.16 -13.22
N GLY A 2 3.45 47.04 -13.92
CA GLY A 2 3.35 45.72 -13.27
C GLY A 2 4.70 45.38 -12.64
N SER A 3 4.74 45.26 -11.31
CA SER A 3 5.94 44.80 -10.62
C SER A 3 6.31 43.42 -11.15
N ILE A 4 7.48 43.28 -11.77
CA ILE A 4 8.02 41.98 -12.20
C ILE A 4 8.11 41.09 -10.95
N ILE A 5 7.29 40.03 -10.94
CA ILE A 5 7.23 39.04 -9.86
C ILE A 5 8.62 38.43 -9.70
N ASP A 6 9.16 38.46 -8.48
CA ASP A 6 10.45 37.85 -8.16
C ASP A 6 10.29 36.35 -7.93
N TYR A 7 10.23 35.60 -9.03
CA TYR A 7 10.12 34.15 -9.04
C TYR A 7 11.24 33.48 -8.23
N ASN A 8 12.48 33.91 -8.46
CA ASN A 8 13.66 33.31 -7.84
C ASN A 8 14.03 33.88 -6.46
N GLY A 9 13.30 34.87 -5.95
CA GLY A 9 13.66 35.51 -4.68
C GLY A 9 15.00 36.25 -4.71
N LYS A 10 15.49 36.65 -5.90
CA LYS A 10 16.82 37.29 -6.06
C LYS A 10 16.85 38.71 -5.46
N LYS A 11 15.70 39.37 -5.31
CA LYS A 11 15.59 40.74 -4.77
C LYS A 11 15.55 40.78 -3.25
N GLU A 12 15.12 39.69 -2.60
CA GLU A 12 15.05 39.59 -1.14
C GLU A 12 16.28 38.89 -0.57
N LYS A 13 17.02 39.57 0.32
CA LYS A 13 18.25 39.04 0.95
C LYS A 13 18.03 37.68 1.64
N LEU A 14 16.84 37.44 2.18
CA LEU A 14 16.47 36.20 2.87
C LEU A 14 16.31 35.00 1.92
N ARG A 15 16.00 35.21 0.64
CA ARG A 15 15.64 34.14 -0.32
C ARG A 15 16.68 33.92 -1.42
N LYS A 16 17.69 34.79 -1.47
CA LYS A 16 18.66 34.87 -2.59
C LYS A 16 19.34 33.55 -2.93
N ASP A 17 19.57 32.69 -1.93
CA ASP A 17 20.25 31.39 -2.08
C ASP A 17 19.30 30.20 -1.87
N GLU A 18 17.99 30.45 -1.75
CA GLU A 18 16.99 29.40 -1.61
C GLU A 18 16.46 28.91 -2.96
N ILE A 19 16.20 27.61 -3.05
CA ILE A 19 15.38 27.07 -4.14
C ILE A 19 13.93 27.58 -4.02
N PRO A 20 13.27 27.96 -5.13
CA PRO A 20 11.96 28.63 -5.10
C PRO A 20 10.78 27.68 -4.86
N PHE A 21 11.01 26.37 -4.89
CA PHE A 21 9.98 25.36 -4.73
C PHE A 21 10.23 24.46 -3.52
N SER A 22 9.15 23.83 -3.06
CA SER A 22 9.13 22.81 -2.01
C SER A 22 8.42 21.56 -2.51
N ILE A 23 8.85 20.40 -2.03
CA ILE A 23 8.12 19.14 -2.19
C ILE A 23 7.28 18.95 -0.92
N ILE A 24 5.96 18.86 -1.07
CA ILE A 24 5.07 18.73 0.10
C ILE A 24 5.20 17.32 0.69
N ASN A 25 5.29 17.24 2.02
CA ASN A 25 5.61 16.02 2.78
C ASN A 25 6.95 15.37 2.41
N GLY A 26 7.88 16.15 1.85
CA GLY A 26 9.19 15.67 1.47
C GLY A 26 10.33 16.62 1.79
N ASP A 27 11.52 16.04 1.88
CA ASP A 27 12.77 16.75 2.12
C ASP A 27 13.64 16.70 0.86
N ILE A 28 14.05 17.87 0.39
CA ILE A 28 14.97 17.99 -0.74
C ILE A 28 16.39 17.76 -0.23
N ILE A 29 16.98 16.64 -0.63
CA ILE A 29 18.37 16.27 -0.28
C ILE A 29 19.36 17.07 -1.13
N LYS A 30 19.04 17.23 -2.42
CA LYS A 30 19.87 17.95 -3.37
C LYS A 30 19.00 18.57 -4.45
N ALA A 31 19.22 19.84 -4.74
CA ALA A 31 18.69 20.51 -5.92
C ALA A 31 19.84 21.25 -6.61
N THR A 32 20.05 20.97 -7.88
CA THR A 32 21.10 21.60 -8.68
C THR A 32 20.45 22.23 -9.89
N LYS A 33 20.61 23.54 -10.05
CA LYS A 33 20.21 24.24 -11.27
C LYS A 33 21.11 23.79 -12.41
N ILE A 34 20.51 23.30 -13.48
CA ILE A 34 21.19 22.77 -14.67
C ILE A 34 21.29 23.86 -15.72
N GLU A 35 20.19 24.56 -15.96
CA GLU A 35 20.07 25.53 -17.05
C GLU A 35 19.12 26.67 -16.63
N GLU A 36 19.44 27.88 -17.07
CA GLU A 36 18.61 29.09 -16.95
C GLU A 36 18.76 29.86 -18.26
N ILE A 37 17.68 29.96 -19.03
CA ILE A 37 17.65 30.69 -20.30
C ILE A 37 16.55 31.74 -20.21
N TYR A 38 16.80 32.92 -20.75
CA TYR A 38 15.78 33.95 -20.92
C TYR A 38 15.65 34.29 -22.41
N ASP A 39 14.49 33.99 -22.98
CA ASP A 39 14.12 34.41 -24.33
C ASP A 39 13.42 35.77 -24.25
N GLU A 40 14.20 36.84 -24.48
CA GLU A 40 13.72 38.22 -24.48
C GLU A 40 12.61 38.47 -25.50
N LYS A 41 12.63 37.76 -26.64
CA LYS A 41 11.67 38.02 -27.74
C LYS A 41 10.28 37.55 -27.38
N ASN A 42 10.18 36.38 -26.76
CA ASN A 42 8.92 35.80 -26.33
C ASN A 42 8.57 36.10 -24.86
N ASN A 43 9.49 36.77 -24.14
CA ASN A 43 9.40 37.04 -22.71
C ASN A 43 9.18 35.74 -21.89
N ILE A 44 9.96 34.70 -22.23
CA ILE A 44 9.90 33.38 -21.61
C ILE A 44 11.21 33.13 -20.86
N ALA A 45 11.10 32.79 -19.58
CA ALA A 45 12.21 32.25 -18.81
C ALA A 45 12.09 30.72 -18.75
N TYR A 46 13.20 30.04 -19.01
CA TYR A 46 13.34 28.60 -18.84
C TYR A 46 14.30 28.31 -17.71
N GLU A 47 13.90 27.42 -16.82
CA GLU A 47 14.75 26.94 -15.72
C GLU A 47 14.63 25.43 -15.58
N GLN A 48 15.78 24.78 -15.43
CA GLN A 48 15.85 23.35 -15.22
C GLN A 48 16.59 23.02 -13.93
N TYR A 49 15.99 22.13 -13.14
CA TYR A 49 16.59 21.62 -11.91
C TYR A 49 16.71 20.10 -11.94
N PHE A 50 17.87 19.61 -11.52
CA PHE A 50 18.02 18.22 -11.08
C PHE A 50 17.72 18.15 -9.58
N VAL A 51 16.74 17.32 -9.19
CA VAL A 51 16.27 17.23 -7.80
C VAL A 51 16.36 15.79 -7.30
N LYS A 52 16.96 15.62 -6.13
CA LYS A 52 16.91 14.40 -5.32
C LYS A 52 16.19 14.71 -4.02
N ALA A 53 15.14 13.95 -3.72
CA ALA A 53 14.31 14.16 -2.54
C ALA A 53 13.84 12.84 -1.94
N ASN A 54 13.49 12.89 -0.66
CA ASN A 54 12.73 11.85 0.03
C ASN A 54 11.31 12.38 0.24
N ASN A 55 10.30 11.57 -0.07
CA ASN A 55 8.91 11.94 0.12
C ASN A 55 8.21 10.92 1.02
N THR A 56 7.46 11.42 2.00
CA THR A 56 6.62 10.60 2.87
C THR A 56 5.20 10.59 2.33
N GLN A 57 4.65 9.39 2.14
CA GLN A 57 3.30 9.22 1.65
C GLN A 57 2.56 8.15 2.45
N PHE A 58 1.25 8.33 2.55
CA PHE A 58 0.34 7.29 2.98
C PHE A 58 0.18 6.20 1.90
N PHE A 59 0.17 4.95 2.33
CA PHE A 59 -0.07 3.77 1.52
C PHE A 59 -1.23 2.97 2.12
N ASP A 60 -2.27 2.73 1.32
CA ASP A 60 -3.43 1.95 1.75
C ASP A 60 -3.20 0.45 1.55
N VAL A 61 -2.83 -0.23 2.63
CA VAL A 61 -2.48 -1.66 2.62
C VAL A 61 -3.70 -2.59 2.79
N SER A 62 -4.94 -2.07 2.69
CA SER A 62 -6.16 -2.87 2.91
C SER A 62 -6.23 -4.10 1.99
N LEU A 63 -5.70 -3.99 0.77
CA LEU A 63 -5.67 -5.09 -0.23
C LEU A 63 -4.32 -5.81 -0.31
N TYR A 64 -3.44 -5.65 0.69
CA TYR A 64 -2.17 -6.37 0.71
C TYR A 64 -2.39 -7.89 0.58
N PRO A 65 -1.63 -8.60 -0.30
CA PRO A 65 -0.42 -8.17 -1.00
C PRO A 65 -0.60 -7.70 -2.46
N ILE A 66 -1.84 -7.45 -2.90
CA ILE A 66 -2.17 -7.06 -4.28
C ILE A 66 -2.53 -5.57 -4.42
N ASP A 67 -2.14 -4.78 -3.42
CA ASP A 67 -2.33 -3.34 -3.38
C ASP A 67 -1.70 -2.62 -4.58
N GLN A 68 -2.37 -1.52 -4.98
CA GLN A 68 -1.86 -0.57 -5.96
C GLN A 68 -1.72 0.80 -5.33
N HIS A 69 -0.65 1.51 -5.71
CA HIS A 69 -0.33 2.80 -5.14
C HIS A 69 0.10 3.79 -6.21
N ASP A 70 -0.17 5.07 -5.96
CA ASP A 70 0.32 6.16 -6.77
C ASP A 70 1.47 6.79 -5.99
N LEU A 71 2.68 6.77 -6.53
CA LEU A 71 3.79 7.55 -5.99
C LEU A 71 3.61 8.99 -6.45
N ILE A 72 3.19 9.85 -5.53
CA ILE A 72 2.85 11.24 -5.81
C ILE A 72 4.01 12.15 -5.40
N ILE A 73 4.44 13.03 -6.29
CA ILE A 73 5.40 14.09 -6.03
C ILE A 73 4.66 15.43 -6.13
N PRO A 74 4.20 15.99 -5.01
CA PRO A 74 3.57 17.30 -4.96
C PRO A 74 4.62 18.41 -4.85
N ILE A 75 4.60 19.36 -5.77
CA ILE A 75 5.51 20.51 -5.83
C ILE A 75 4.69 21.80 -5.70
N GLU A 76 5.18 22.71 -4.87
CA GLU A 76 4.63 24.06 -4.70
C GLU A 76 5.73 25.10 -4.76
N HIS A 77 5.37 26.32 -5.11
CA HIS A 77 6.24 27.47 -4.90
C HIS A 77 6.27 27.83 -3.41
N LYS A 78 7.45 28.10 -2.85
CA LYS A 78 7.60 28.35 -1.39
C LYS A 78 6.89 29.60 -0.89
N TRP A 79 6.92 30.69 -1.66
CA TRP A 79 6.45 32.01 -1.22
C TRP A 79 5.46 32.70 -2.16
N LEU A 80 5.20 32.16 -3.35
CA LEU A 80 4.18 32.69 -4.26
C LEU A 80 2.89 31.88 -4.13
N ASP A 81 1.84 32.56 -3.69
CA ASP A 81 0.48 32.03 -3.66
C ASP A 81 -0.08 31.86 -5.08
N ARG A 82 -1.23 31.19 -5.17
CA ARG A 82 -1.90 30.85 -6.43
C ARG A 82 -2.33 32.08 -7.24
N ASN A 83 -2.54 33.24 -6.61
CA ASN A 83 -2.92 34.46 -7.34
C ASN A 83 -1.72 35.06 -8.10
N LYS A 84 -0.50 34.75 -7.67
CA LYS A 84 0.75 35.20 -8.30
C LYS A 84 1.33 34.17 -9.26
N LEU A 85 1.15 32.88 -8.95
CA LEU A 85 1.71 31.80 -9.76
C LEU A 85 0.78 30.58 -9.82
N VAL A 86 0.54 30.11 -11.04
CA VAL A 86 -0.19 28.87 -11.31
C VAL A 86 0.69 27.97 -12.17
N PHE A 87 0.88 26.72 -11.73
CA PHE A 87 1.55 25.71 -12.54
C PHE A 87 0.64 25.22 -13.66
N ILE A 88 1.21 25.04 -14.86
CA ILE A 88 0.53 24.39 -15.98
C ILE A 88 1.28 23.07 -16.22
N PRO A 89 0.65 21.91 -15.96
CA PRO A 89 1.30 20.62 -16.14
C PRO A 89 1.54 20.35 -17.63
N ASP A 90 2.78 19.97 -17.98
CA ASP A 90 3.06 19.39 -19.29
C ASP A 90 2.63 17.92 -19.30
N THR A 91 1.47 17.66 -19.92
CA THR A 91 0.87 16.33 -20.02
C THR A 91 1.34 15.54 -21.24
N ILE A 92 2.18 16.14 -22.10
CA ILE A 92 2.65 15.54 -23.36
C ILE A 92 4.03 14.92 -23.18
N ASP A 93 4.98 15.68 -22.63
CA ASP A 93 6.40 15.27 -22.60
C ASP A 93 6.96 14.91 -21.22
N SER A 94 6.15 15.01 -20.16
CA SER A 94 6.49 14.46 -18.85
C SER A 94 6.47 12.94 -18.86
N LYS A 95 7.62 12.30 -18.56
CA LYS A 95 7.83 10.85 -18.69
C LYS A 95 8.62 10.29 -17.52
N VAL A 96 8.43 8.99 -17.27
CA VAL A 96 9.31 8.19 -16.41
C VAL A 96 10.28 7.40 -17.29
N SER A 97 11.55 7.37 -16.93
CA SER A 97 12.55 6.57 -17.65
C SER A 97 12.19 5.08 -17.60
N SER A 98 12.36 4.37 -18.73
CA SER A 98 12.13 2.92 -18.83
C SER A 98 13.05 2.10 -17.91
N ARG A 99 14.17 2.70 -17.46
CA ARG A 99 15.16 2.08 -16.57
C ARG A 99 14.83 2.24 -15.08
N VAL A 100 13.81 3.03 -14.72
CA VAL A 100 13.37 3.15 -13.32
C VAL A 100 12.75 1.83 -12.90
N ASN A 101 13.31 1.20 -11.88
CA ASN A 101 12.75 -0.02 -11.28
C ASN A 101 12.54 0.20 -9.79
N ILE A 102 11.48 -0.40 -9.26
CA ILE A 102 11.10 -0.29 -7.85
C ILE A 102 11.06 -1.70 -7.30
N ASN A 103 11.88 -1.98 -6.29
CA ASN A 103 12.02 -3.33 -5.77
C ASN A 103 10.68 -3.87 -5.27
N GLY A 104 10.27 -5.01 -5.81
CA GLY A 104 9.04 -5.70 -5.42
C GLY A 104 7.77 -5.08 -5.99
N TYR A 105 7.85 -4.12 -6.91
CA TYR A 105 6.69 -3.54 -7.60
C TYR A 105 6.91 -3.50 -9.11
N GLU A 106 5.82 -3.67 -9.85
CA GLU A 106 5.72 -3.22 -11.23
C GLU A 106 5.28 -1.77 -11.26
N LYS A 107 5.45 -1.11 -12.40
CA LYS A 107 5.06 0.29 -12.61
C LYS A 107 4.38 0.49 -13.96
N GLU A 108 3.51 1.48 -14.04
CA GLU A 108 3.05 1.96 -15.33
C GLU A 108 4.18 2.67 -16.10
N SER A 109 4.04 2.72 -17.43
CA SER A 109 4.97 3.45 -18.30
C SER A 109 4.66 4.94 -18.37
N LYS A 110 3.44 5.35 -18.03
CA LYS A 110 2.97 6.73 -18.08
C LYS A 110 2.95 7.34 -16.68
N VAL A 111 3.18 8.64 -16.63
CA VAL A 111 2.96 9.46 -15.44
C VAL A 111 1.67 10.25 -15.62
N LYS A 112 0.97 10.54 -14.52
CA LYS A 112 -0.20 11.42 -14.52
C LYS A 112 0.22 12.75 -13.89
N LEU A 113 -0.01 13.86 -14.58
CA LEU A 113 0.28 15.20 -14.06
C LEU A 113 -1.00 16.02 -13.96
N ILE A 114 -1.18 16.68 -12.83
CA ILE A 114 -2.30 17.58 -12.57
C ILE A 114 -1.83 18.80 -11.77
N GLU A 115 -2.48 19.93 -11.94
CA GLU A 115 -2.43 21.04 -10.97
C GLU A 115 -3.70 21.02 -10.14
N LYS A 116 -3.56 21.25 -8.83
CA LYS A 116 -4.70 21.49 -7.93
C LYS A 116 -4.36 22.59 -6.92
N PRO A 117 -5.33 23.41 -6.51
CA PRO A 117 -5.14 24.33 -5.40
C PRO A 117 -4.94 23.55 -4.10
N HIS A 118 -3.94 23.96 -3.31
CA HIS A 118 -3.71 23.47 -1.96
C HIS A 118 -3.94 24.60 -0.95
N ALA A 119 -5.02 24.47 -0.16
CA ALA A 119 -5.46 25.50 0.77
C ALA A 119 -4.80 25.34 2.14
N TYR A 120 -4.06 26.36 2.58
CA TYR A 120 -3.57 26.49 3.94
C TYR A 120 -4.51 27.37 4.76
N LYS A 121 -5.17 26.77 5.76
CA LYS A 121 -6.05 27.48 6.71
C LYS A 121 -5.29 27.87 7.98
N SER A 122 -4.15 28.52 7.82
CA SER A 122 -3.29 28.90 8.94
C SER A 122 -2.44 30.12 8.57
N ALA A 123 -2.32 31.05 9.53
CA ALA A 123 -1.36 32.15 9.46
C ALA A 123 0.09 31.71 9.72
N ARG A 124 0.32 30.43 10.04
CA ARG A 124 1.65 29.87 10.40
C ARG A 124 2.36 30.66 11.50
N GLY A 125 1.59 31.22 12.44
CA GLY A 125 2.10 32.04 13.54
C GLY A 125 2.55 33.46 13.15
N ASN A 126 2.28 33.92 11.92
CA ASN A 126 2.61 35.28 11.51
C ASN A 126 1.61 36.29 12.13
N PRO A 127 2.05 37.18 13.04
CA PRO A 127 1.16 38.13 13.72
C PRO A 127 0.66 39.25 12.81
N LYS A 128 1.17 39.38 11.58
CA LYS A 128 0.74 40.39 10.60
C LYS A 128 -0.51 39.98 9.82
N LEU A 129 -0.96 38.74 9.96
CA LEU A 129 -2.10 38.19 9.23
C LEU A 129 -3.33 38.15 10.12
N ASP A 130 -4.49 38.43 9.55
CA ASP A 130 -5.74 38.44 10.29
C ASP A 130 -6.12 37.05 10.83
N PRO A 131 -6.88 36.99 11.95
CA PRO A 131 -7.48 35.76 12.43
C PRO A 131 -8.29 35.06 11.32
N GLY A 132 -8.06 33.75 11.15
CA GLY A 132 -8.73 32.97 10.12
C GLY A 132 -8.13 33.13 8.72
N TYR A 133 -6.92 33.67 8.59
CA TYR A 133 -6.16 33.75 7.33
C TYR A 133 -6.14 32.40 6.60
N LYS A 134 -6.42 32.47 5.30
CA LYS A 134 -6.38 31.35 4.37
C LYS A 134 -5.63 31.79 3.12
N VAL A 135 -4.83 30.88 2.59
CA VAL A 135 -4.12 31.10 1.33
C VAL A 135 -4.05 29.82 0.55
N ASP A 136 -4.24 29.94 -0.76
CA ASP A 136 -4.12 28.81 -1.68
C ASP A 136 -2.80 28.91 -2.41
N TYR A 137 -2.11 27.78 -2.52
CA TYR A 137 -0.94 27.62 -3.37
C TYR A 137 -1.32 26.75 -4.58
N SER A 138 -0.72 27.05 -5.73
CA SER A 138 -0.79 26.16 -6.87
C SER A 138 0.12 24.96 -6.63
N GLN A 139 -0.44 23.75 -6.61
CA GLN A 139 0.30 22.52 -6.37
C GLN A 139 0.30 21.64 -7.62
N LEU A 140 1.48 21.46 -8.20
CA LEU A 140 1.71 20.50 -9.27
C LEU A 140 1.88 19.11 -8.66
N ARG A 141 1.14 18.11 -9.13
CA ARG A 141 1.26 16.72 -8.68
C ARG A 141 1.60 15.83 -9.86
N MET A 142 2.77 15.21 -9.81
CA MET A 142 3.12 14.10 -10.68
C MET A 142 2.84 12.79 -9.95
N SER A 143 2.19 11.83 -10.61
CA SER A 143 1.91 10.50 -10.07
C SER A 143 2.49 9.41 -10.97
N LEU A 144 3.14 8.42 -10.37
CA LEU A 144 3.53 7.16 -10.99
C LEU A 144 2.82 6.00 -10.29
N ARG A 145 1.95 5.29 -11.03
CA ARG A 145 1.30 4.09 -10.50
C ARG A 145 2.32 2.95 -10.37
N ILE A 146 2.33 2.34 -9.18
CA ILE A 146 3.07 1.13 -8.85
C ILE A 146 2.09 0.08 -8.32
N TYR A 147 2.38 -1.20 -8.56
CA TYR A 147 1.48 -2.27 -8.15
C TYR A 147 2.21 -3.59 -7.92
N LYS A 148 1.60 -4.46 -7.11
CA LYS A 148 1.97 -5.86 -6.94
C LYS A 148 0.88 -6.72 -7.54
N GLY A 149 1.21 -7.48 -8.58
CA GLY A 149 0.20 -8.10 -9.42
C GLY A 149 0.04 -9.60 -9.22
N GLY A 150 -1.20 -10.01 -9.07
CA GLY A 150 -1.66 -11.31 -9.56
C GLY A 150 -1.66 -12.45 -8.57
N LEU A 151 -2.32 -13.53 -9.01
CA LEU A 151 -2.52 -14.74 -8.23
C LEU A 151 -1.20 -15.34 -7.70
N SER A 152 -0.10 -15.18 -8.43
CA SER A 152 1.21 -15.71 -8.01
C SER A 152 1.68 -15.10 -6.68
N VAL A 153 1.40 -13.82 -6.41
CA VAL A 153 1.85 -13.17 -5.17
C VAL A 153 1.08 -13.72 -3.98
N ILE A 154 -0.24 -13.87 -4.12
CA ILE A 154 -1.11 -14.46 -3.10
C ILE A 154 -0.68 -15.90 -2.81
N ILE A 155 -0.51 -16.74 -3.84
CA ILE A 155 -0.07 -18.13 -3.66
C ILE A 155 1.28 -18.20 -2.95
N LYS A 156 2.27 -17.38 -3.36
CA LYS A 156 3.60 -17.35 -2.72
C LYS A 156 3.53 -16.94 -1.26
N LEU A 157 2.67 -15.98 -0.90
CA LEU A 157 2.52 -15.51 0.48
C LEU A 157 1.86 -16.57 1.37
N PHE A 158 0.85 -17.28 0.86
CA PHE A 158 0.02 -18.20 1.64
C PHE A 158 0.35 -19.68 1.46
N VAL A 159 1.33 -20.06 0.65
CA VAL A 159 1.64 -21.48 0.37
C VAL A 159 1.83 -22.32 1.64
N ILE A 160 2.56 -21.81 2.63
CA ILE A 160 2.80 -22.50 3.91
C ILE A 160 1.50 -22.60 4.73
N MET A 161 0.70 -21.54 4.73
CA MET A 161 -0.60 -21.49 5.41
C MET A 161 -1.58 -22.51 4.80
N TYR A 162 -1.67 -22.56 3.47
CA TYR A 162 -2.51 -23.50 2.75
C TYR A 162 -2.06 -24.95 2.96
N ILE A 163 -0.74 -25.21 2.99
CA ILE A 163 -0.21 -26.53 3.34
C ILE A 163 -0.65 -26.93 4.75
N ALA A 164 -0.56 -26.03 5.73
CA ALA A 164 -1.00 -26.32 7.10
C ALA A 164 -2.49 -26.69 7.17
N VAL A 165 -3.34 -25.98 6.42
CA VAL A 165 -4.77 -26.31 6.32
C VAL A 165 -4.99 -27.67 5.64
N ILE A 166 -4.30 -27.95 4.53
CA ILE A 166 -4.39 -29.24 3.81
C ILE A 166 -3.95 -30.40 4.72
N VAL A 167 -2.90 -30.22 5.52
CA VAL A 167 -2.43 -31.21 6.51
C VAL A 167 -3.53 -31.56 7.51
N CYS A 168 -4.34 -30.59 7.96
CA CYS A 168 -5.51 -30.87 8.80
C CYS A 168 -6.59 -31.71 8.09
N PHE A 169 -6.79 -31.51 6.78
CA PHE A 169 -7.74 -32.32 6.00
C PHE A 169 -7.25 -33.74 5.72
N ILE A 170 -5.94 -33.97 5.72
CA ILE A 170 -5.34 -35.31 5.55
C ILE A 170 -5.23 -36.06 6.89
N ALA A 171 -5.19 -35.33 8.02
CA ALA A 171 -5.09 -35.89 9.37
C ALA A 171 -6.03 -37.08 9.68
N PRO A 172 -7.30 -37.11 9.25
CA PRO A 172 -8.22 -38.22 9.53
C PRO A 172 -7.81 -39.56 8.91
N PHE A 173 -6.94 -39.54 7.91
CA PHE A 173 -6.39 -40.75 7.29
C PHE A 173 -5.16 -41.30 8.04
N SER A 174 -4.69 -40.60 9.07
CA SER A 174 -3.59 -41.04 9.93
C SER A 174 -4.10 -41.82 11.14
N SER A 175 -3.22 -42.64 11.72
CA SER A 175 -3.46 -43.33 13.00
C SER A 175 -3.53 -42.37 14.19
N ASP A 176 -2.87 -41.21 14.12
CA ASP A 176 -2.93 -40.18 15.15
C ASP A 176 -3.18 -38.79 14.53
N PRO A 177 -4.46 -38.47 14.22
CA PRO A 177 -4.85 -37.19 13.62
C PRO A 177 -4.47 -35.96 14.46
N SER A 178 -4.36 -36.13 15.78
CA SER A 178 -4.10 -35.02 16.70
C SER A 178 -2.75 -34.35 16.43
N ARG A 179 -1.70 -35.13 16.15
CA ARG A 179 -0.34 -34.63 15.86
C ARG A 179 -0.29 -33.71 14.65
N TYR A 180 -1.06 -34.03 13.61
CA TYR A 180 -1.14 -33.26 12.38
C TYR A 180 -1.77 -31.89 12.63
N THR A 181 -2.88 -31.87 13.40
CA THR A 181 -3.57 -30.61 13.73
C THR A 181 -2.74 -29.69 14.65
N VAL A 182 -1.97 -30.26 15.57
CA VAL A 182 -1.02 -29.50 16.40
C VAL A 182 0.13 -28.95 15.56
N GLY A 183 0.71 -29.77 14.68
CA GLY A 183 1.75 -29.33 13.74
C GLY A 183 1.28 -28.17 12.87
N ALA A 184 0.08 -28.28 12.29
CA ALA A 184 -0.54 -27.22 11.50
C ALA A 184 -0.70 -25.92 12.31
N LEU A 185 -1.15 -25.99 13.56
CA LEU A 185 -1.30 -24.82 14.43
C LEU A 185 0.06 -24.09 14.63
N PHE A 186 1.13 -24.82 14.92
CA PHE A 186 2.47 -24.22 15.05
C PHE A 186 3.00 -23.66 13.74
N THR A 187 2.77 -24.34 12.61
CA THR A 187 3.12 -23.83 11.28
C THR A 187 2.42 -22.51 10.99
N THR A 188 1.12 -22.41 11.30
CA THR A 188 0.36 -21.15 11.08
C THR A 188 0.77 -20.03 12.00
N ALA A 189 1.14 -20.31 13.25
CA ALA A 189 1.70 -19.31 14.16
C ALA A 189 3.01 -18.71 13.58
N GLY A 190 3.91 -19.55 13.07
CA GLY A 190 5.15 -19.10 12.43
C GLY A 190 4.89 -18.30 11.14
N ALA A 191 3.98 -18.75 10.28
CA ALA A 191 3.62 -18.03 9.07
C ALA A 191 2.95 -16.67 9.36
N ASN A 192 2.09 -16.60 10.39
CA ASN A 192 1.47 -15.35 10.82
C ASN A 192 2.51 -14.35 11.34
N TYR A 193 3.52 -14.82 12.08
CA TYR A 193 4.61 -13.95 12.53
C TYR A 193 5.38 -13.32 11.37
N ILE A 194 5.67 -14.11 10.31
CA ILE A 194 6.32 -13.60 9.09
C ILE A 194 5.42 -12.59 8.36
N LEU A 195 4.11 -12.82 8.32
CA LEU A 195 3.16 -11.89 7.72
C LEU A 195 3.11 -10.55 8.48
N ALA A 196 3.01 -10.61 9.81
CA ALA A 196 2.95 -9.42 10.66
C ALA A 196 4.20 -8.52 10.54
N GLN A 197 5.37 -9.09 10.25
CA GLN A 197 6.60 -8.33 10.00
C GLN A 197 6.62 -7.60 8.66
N LYS A 198 5.79 -8.01 7.69
CA LYS A 198 5.72 -7.39 6.35
C LYS A 198 4.73 -6.25 6.27
N LEU A 199 3.82 -6.16 7.23
CA LEU A 199 2.77 -5.14 7.28
C LEU A 199 3.15 -4.03 8.27
N PRO A 200 2.90 -2.75 7.93
CA PRO A 200 2.93 -1.70 8.93
C PRO A 200 1.82 -1.94 9.96
N ALA A 201 2.02 -1.46 11.19
CA ALA A 201 0.95 -1.47 12.18
C ALA A 201 -0.20 -0.57 11.71
N THR A 202 -1.36 -1.15 11.42
CA THR A 202 -2.56 -0.41 11.03
C THR A 202 -3.75 -0.84 11.90
N ASN A 203 -4.77 0.02 11.99
CA ASN A 203 -6.01 -0.29 12.70
C ASN A 203 -7.04 -1.04 11.84
N SER A 204 -6.70 -1.34 10.58
CA SER A 204 -7.62 -1.97 9.62
C SER A 204 -7.17 -3.40 9.32
N TYR A 205 -8.12 -4.32 9.17
CA TYR A 205 -7.83 -5.68 8.75
C TYR A 205 -7.51 -5.70 7.26
N THR A 206 -6.30 -6.11 6.91
CA THR A 206 -5.90 -6.32 5.52
C THR A 206 -6.47 -7.62 4.96
N LEU A 207 -6.59 -7.71 3.62
CA LEU A 207 -6.96 -8.94 2.93
C LEU A 207 -6.10 -10.13 3.38
N ALA A 208 -4.79 -9.92 3.52
CA ALA A 208 -3.88 -10.94 3.96
C ALA A 208 -4.19 -11.46 5.38
N GLU A 209 -4.50 -10.54 6.30
CA GLU A 209 -4.91 -10.89 7.66
C GLU A 209 -6.28 -11.59 7.69
N ILE A 210 -7.21 -11.23 6.80
CA ILE A 210 -8.51 -11.92 6.64
C ILE A 210 -8.31 -13.37 6.20
N ILE A 211 -7.54 -13.61 5.12
CA ILE A 211 -7.24 -14.96 4.62
C ILE A 211 -6.54 -15.79 5.70
N ASN A 212 -5.56 -15.19 6.38
CA ASN A 212 -4.80 -15.84 7.44
C ASN A 212 -5.68 -16.20 8.66
N THR A 213 -6.51 -15.26 9.12
CA THR A 213 -7.45 -15.49 10.24
C THR A 213 -8.44 -16.59 9.89
N PHE A 214 -8.95 -16.59 8.65
CA PHE A 214 -9.83 -17.64 8.16
C PHE A 214 -9.15 -19.02 8.19
N CYS A 215 -7.90 -19.13 7.74
CA CYS A 215 -7.14 -20.38 7.80
C CYS A 215 -6.94 -20.87 9.24
N ILE A 216 -6.61 -19.95 10.17
CA ILE A 216 -6.45 -20.28 11.60
C ILE A 216 -7.77 -20.80 12.20
N VAL A 217 -8.89 -20.14 11.90
CA VAL A 217 -10.23 -20.58 12.35
C VAL A 217 -10.56 -21.98 11.84
N ILE A 218 -10.30 -22.27 10.55
CA ILE A 218 -10.49 -23.61 9.98
C ILE A 218 -9.64 -24.64 10.72
N ILE A 219 -8.37 -24.35 11.01
CA ILE A 219 -7.48 -25.27 11.74
C ILE A 219 -7.97 -25.51 13.17
N ILE A 220 -8.45 -24.49 13.87
CA ILE A 220 -8.99 -24.64 15.24
C ILE A 220 -10.25 -25.52 15.22
N ILE A 221 -11.15 -25.32 14.25
CA ILE A 221 -12.34 -26.15 14.08
C ILE A 221 -11.93 -27.60 13.79
N MET A 222 -11.00 -27.81 12.85
CA MET A 222 -10.48 -29.15 12.50
C MET A 222 -9.83 -29.84 13.70
N LYS A 223 -9.00 -29.13 14.48
CA LYS A 223 -8.43 -29.65 15.73
C LYS A 223 -9.51 -30.07 16.72
N SER A 224 -10.57 -29.27 16.83
CA SER A 224 -11.68 -29.55 17.74
C SER A 224 -12.44 -30.82 17.31
N LEU A 225 -12.69 -30.99 16.01
CA LEU A 225 -13.35 -32.17 15.43
C LEU A 225 -12.50 -33.44 15.52
N LEU A 226 -11.17 -33.34 15.34
CA LEU A 226 -10.30 -34.51 15.21
C LEU A 226 -9.62 -34.95 16.51
N ALA A 227 -9.47 -34.06 17.49
CA ALA A 227 -8.78 -34.37 18.74
C ALA A 227 -9.68 -34.17 19.97
N VAL A 228 -10.38 -33.04 20.06
CA VAL A 228 -11.13 -32.66 21.27
C VAL A 228 -12.43 -33.43 21.41
N LEU A 229 -13.29 -33.39 20.40
CA LEU A 229 -14.57 -34.12 20.41
C LEU A 229 -14.38 -35.62 20.60
N PRO A 230 -13.46 -36.30 19.86
CA PRO A 230 -13.17 -37.70 20.08
C PRO A 230 -12.70 -38.03 21.50
N SER A 231 -11.81 -37.22 22.08
CA SER A 231 -11.31 -37.49 23.44
C SER A 231 -12.37 -37.30 24.54
N ILE A 232 -13.39 -36.45 24.30
CA ILE A 232 -14.49 -36.23 25.25
C ILE A 232 -15.58 -37.31 25.11
N ILE A 233 -15.93 -37.67 23.86
CA ILE A 233 -17.03 -38.60 23.55
C ILE A 233 -16.57 -40.05 23.72
N PHE A 234 -15.36 -40.41 23.26
CA PHE A 234 -14.87 -41.79 23.22
C PHE A 234 -14.12 -42.22 24.48
N LYS A 235 -14.60 -41.82 25.67
CA LYS A 235 -14.05 -42.29 26.95
C LYS A 235 -13.92 -43.83 27.03
N ASP A 236 -14.74 -44.56 26.27
CA ASP A 236 -14.78 -46.03 26.21
C ASP A 236 -14.16 -46.65 24.92
N GLY A 237 -13.56 -45.83 24.04
CA GLY A 237 -12.73 -46.30 22.92
C GLY A 237 -13.45 -46.94 21.71
N GLN A 238 -14.79 -47.01 21.70
CA GLN A 238 -15.55 -47.53 20.55
C GLN A 238 -16.14 -46.38 19.74
N ILE A 239 -15.73 -46.27 18.47
CA ILE A 239 -16.26 -45.31 17.50
C ILE A 239 -17.25 -46.06 16.61
N ASP A 240 -18.49 -45.61 16.57
CA ASP A 240 -19.48 -46.23 15.71
C ASP A 240 -19.20 -45.92 14.24
N ASN A 241 -19.52 -46.88 13.36
CA ASN A 241 -19.41 -46.68 11.91
C ASN A 241 -20.23 -45.48 11.41
N PHE A 242 -21.30 -45.12 12.12
CA PHE A 242 -22.12 -43.95 11.83
C PHE A 242 -21.39 -42.64 12.13
N GLU A 243 -20.72 -42.54 13.28
CA GLU A 243 -19.97 -41.35 13.69
C GLU A 243 -18.77 -41.09 12.78
N LYS A 244 -18.08 -42.17 12.37
CA LYS A 244 -17.00 -42.07 11.39
C LYS A 244 -17.48 -41.54 10.04
N ARG A 245 -18.67 -41.97 9.58
CA ARG A 245 -19.29 -41.45 8.35
C ARG A 245 -19.65 -39.97 8.48
N ILE A 246 -20.29 -39.58 9.59
CA ILE A 246 -20.63 -38.17 9.86
C ILE A 246 -19.38 -37.30 9.87
N ASN A 247 -18.33 -37.71 10.59
CA ASN A 247 -17.09 -36.94 10.68
C ASN A 247 -16.46 -36.73 9.29
N ASN A 248 -16.38 -37.79 8.48
CA ASN A 248 -15.88 -37.68 7.11
C ASN A 248 -16.71 -36.74 6.23
N THR A 249 -18.04 -36.76 6.37
CA THR A 249 -18.92 -35.83 5.65
C THR A 249 -18.70 -34.37 6.09
N ILE A 250 -18.55 -34.11 7.38
CA ILE A 250 -18.26 -32.76 7.92
C ILE A 250 -16.92 -32.26 7.39
N ILE A 251 -15.88 -33.09 7.42
CA ILE A 251 -14.53 -32.75 6.96
C ILE A 251 -14.53 -32.43 5.47
N LEU A 252 -15.21 -33.25 4.65
CA LEU A 252 -15.33 -33.01 3.22
C LEU A 252 -16.09 -31.71 2.93
N THR A 253 -17.16 -31.45 3.68
CA THR A 253 -17.93 -30.19 3.57
C THR A 253 -17.08 -28.99 3.95
N MET A 254 -16.29 -29.08 5.03
CA MET A 254 -15.34 -28.05 5.46
C MET A 254 -14.25 -27.79 4.41
N PHE A 255 -13.77 -28.83 3.71
CA PHE A 255 -12.79 -28.68 2.64
C PHE A 255 -13.35 -27.86 1.48
N PHE A 256 -14.55 -28.21 0.99
CA PHE A 256 -15.20 -27.45 -0.07
C PHE A 256 -15.54 -26.03 0.36
N PHE A 257 -15.97 -25.84 1.60
CA PHE A 257 -16.19 -24.50 2.16
C PHE A 257 -14.90 -23.68 2.19
N PHE A 258 -13.80 -24.25 2.66
CA PHE A 258 -12.48 -23.60 2.65
C PHE A 258 -12.05 -23.22 1.23
N ALA A 259 -12.15 -24.14 0.27
CA ALA A 259 -11.77 -23.89 -1.12
C ALA A 259 -12.64 -22.78 -1.74
N LEU A 260 -13.96 -22.85 -1.55
CA LEU A 260 -14.90 -21.87 -2.08
C LEU A 260 -14.62 -20.47 -1.52
N ILE A 261 -14.50 -20.32 -0.20
CA ILE A 261 -14.26 -19.01 0.42
C ILE A 261 -12.92 -18.42 -0.03
N ASN A 262 -11.85 -19.22 -0.11
CA ASN A 262 -10.56 -18.71 -0.59
C ASN A 262 -10.62 -18.29 -2.06
N ILE A 263 -11.31 -19.05 -2.91
CA ILE A 263 -11.51 -18.69 -4.32
C ILE A 263 -12.29 -17.39 -4.42
N VAL A 264 -13.40 -17.26 -3.67
CA VAL A 264 -14.24 -16.04 -3.68
C VAL A 264 -13.46 -14.84 -3.16
N LEU A 265 -12.75 -14.95 -2.03
CA LEU A 265 -11.92 -13.86 -1.49
C LEU A 265 -10.83 -13.44 -2.47
N THR A 266 -10.13 -14.40 -3.06
CA THR A 266 -9.06 -14.11 -4.03
C THR A 266 -9.61 -13.47 -5.30
N TYR A 267 -10.72 -14.00 -5.82
CA TYR A 267 -11.36 -13.50 -7.05
C TYR A 267 -11.93 -12.09 -6.86
N THR A 268 -12.64 -11.86 -5.75
CA THR A 268 -13.19 -10.53 -5.42
C THR A 268 -12.08 -9.51 -5.24
N ALA A 269 -10.99 -9.87 -4.55
CA ALA A 269 -9.85 -9.00 -4.38
C ALA A 269 -9.17 -8.65 -5.70
N LEU A 270 -8.94 -9.63 -6.58
CA LEU A 270 -8.32 -9.40 -7.90
C LEU A 270 -9.17 -8.53 -8.82
N ASN A 271 -10.51 -8.55 -8.68
CA ASN A 271 -11.41 -7.70 -9.47
C ASN A 271 -11.59 -6.28 -8.90
N THR A 272 -11.17 -6.05 -7.65
CA THR A 272 -11.26 -4.73 -7.01
C THR A 272 -10.07 -3.84 -7.41
N VAL A 273 -9.02 -4.45 -7.94
CA VAL A 273 -7.72 -3.87 -8.28
C VAL A 273 -7.64 -3.61 -9.78
#